data_AF-A0A257GP32-F1
#
_entry.id   AF-A0A257GP32-F1
#
_cell.length_a   1.000
_cell.length_b   1.000
_cell.length_c   1.000
_cell.angle_alpha   90.00
_cell.angle_beta   90.00
_cell.angle_gamma   90.00
#
_symmetry.space_group_name_H-M   'P 1'
#
loop_
_entity.id
_entity.type
_entity.pdbx_description
1 polymer ?
#
loop_
_entity_poly.entity_id
_entity_poly.type
_entity_poly.pdbx_seq_one_letter_code
_entity_poly.pdbx_strand_id
1 'polypeptide(L)'
;MAGKLRYWKEKDGRFWARIAVPARLRPFLDNPRGELIEPLGGDRRVALRLHPAAVAKLQQEIALAEQKANLANPPPLKSASLRTPITTVDLGRAVWQRYTATLATDDATREQFPSKAEIDAEYAITLHQVSSSGRNRAGRAGFISEGSLDNQALTLLCDCVMQTKVAPGDFAAAL
;
A
#
# COMPACT_ATOMS: atom_id res chain seq x y z
N MET A 1 -1.31 -37.97 19.68
CA MET A 1 -0.65 -37.69 20.97
C MET A 1 -0.62 -36.18 21.17
N ALA A 2 -1.22 -35.65 22.24
CA ALA A 2 -1.16 -34.21 22.52
C ALA A 2 0.23 -33.86 23.09
N GLY A 3 0.97 -33.00 22.39
CA GLY A 3 2.29 -32.55 22.83
C GLY A 3 2.22 -31.77 24.15
N LYS A 4 3.30 -31.82 24.92
CA LYS A 4 3.44 -31.02 26.15
C LYS A 4 3.35 -29.53 25.80
N LEU A 5 2.49 -28.81 26.51
CA LEU A 5 2.27 -27.38 26.29
C LEU A 5 3.55 -26.58 26.57
N ARG A 6 3.88 -25.63 25.69
CA ARG A 6 5.08 -24.78 25.84
C ARG A 6 4.94 -23.89 27.09
N TYR A 7 6.04 -23.69 27.81
CA TYR A 7 6.10 -22.88 29.04
C TYR A 7 5.28 -23.41 30.23
N TRP A 8 4.84 -24.66 30.17
CA TRP A 8 4.05 -25.30 31.24
C TRP A 8 4.93 -26.05 32.23
N LYS A 9 4.67 -25.85 33.53
CA LYS A 9 5.29 -26.60 34.63
C LYS A 9 4.22 -27.13 35.57
N GLU A 10 4.37 -28.39 35.96
CA GLU A 10 3.54 -29.08 36.94
C GLU A 10 4.45 -29.56 38.07
N LYS A 11 3.99 -29.38 39.31
CA LYS A 11 4.70 -29.73 40.54
C LYS A 11 3.66 -29.86 41.66
N ASP A 12 3.71 -30.93 42.45
CA ASP A 12 2.85 -31.09 43.63
C ASP A 12 1.33 -30.90 43.33
N GLY A 13 0.87 -31.34 42.15
CA GLY A 13 -0.53 -31.21 41.71
C GLY A 13 -0.99 -29.80 41.36
N ARG A 14 -0.08 -28.83 41.25
CA ARG A 14 -0.37 -27.45 40.83
C ARG A 14 0.29 -27.14 39.50
N PHE A 15 -0.23 -26.10 38.84
CA PHE A 15 0.20 -25.67 37.52
C PHE A 15 0.79 -24.26 37.56
N TRP A 16 1.87 -24.07 36.81
CA TRP A 16 2.56 -22.79 36.65
C TRP A 16 2.91 -22.53 35.19
N ALA A 17 2.89 -21.25 34.81
CA ALA A 17 3.54 -20.77 33.61
C ALA A 17 5.00 -20.37 33.95
N ARG A 18 5.96 -20.77 33.11
CA ARG A 18 7.37 -20.42 33.30
C ARG A 18 8.04 -19.95 32.01
N ILE A 19 8.83 -18.87 32.10
CA ILE A 19 9.68 -18.41 31.02
C ILE A 19 11.09 -18.16 31.56
N ALA A 20 12.10 -18.70 30.88
CA ALA A 20 13.49 -18.46 31.22
C ALA A 20 13.91 -17.06 30.78
N VAL A 21 14.57 -16.32 31.68
CA VAL A 21 15.07 -14.98 31.39
C VAL A 21 16.50 -15.07 30.86
N PRO A 22 16.79 -14.52 29.67
CA PRO A 22 18.14 -14.39 29.16
C PRO A 22 19.06 -13.65 30.14
N ALA A 23 20.29 -14.13 30.32
CA ALA A 23 21.24 -13.55 31.29
C ALA A 23 21.45 -12.03 31.11
N ARG A 24 21.45 -11.57 29.86
CA ARG A 24 21.58 -10.15 29.48
C ARG A 24 20.45 -9.25 30.01
N LEU A 25 19.26 -9.80 30.27
CA LEU A 25 18.07 -9.05 30.67
C LEU A 25 17.83 -9.06 32.18
N ARG A 26 18.46 -9.98 32.92
CA ARG A 26 18.34 -10.10 34.37
C ARG A 26 18.58 -8.78 35.14
N PRO A 27 19.57 -7.92 34.79
CA PRO A 27 19.78 -6.68 35.54
C PRO A 27 18.71 -5.61 35.26
N PHE A 28 17.88 -5.76 34.23
CA PHE A 28 16.86 -4.77 33.84
C PHE A 28 15.45 -5.10 34.38
N LEU A 29 15.30 -6.25 35.06
CA LEU A 29 14.08 -6.65 35.74
C LEU A 29 14.07 -6.12 37.17
N ASP A 30 12.87 -5.83 37.69
CA ASP A 30 12.70 -5.29 39.06
C ASP A 30 13.18 -6.29 40.12
N ASN A 31 13.15 -7.59 39.81
CA ASN A 31 13.76 -8.64 40.62
C ASN A 31 14.65 -9.52 39.72
N PRO A 32 15.98 -9.54 39.93
CA PRO A 32 16.89 -10.33 39.09
C PRO A 32 16.73 -11.83 39.37
N ARG A 33 15.91 -12.50 38.55
CA ARG A 33 15.66 -13.94 38.62
C ARG A 33 16.03 -14.60 37.29
N GLY A 34 16.46 -15.86 37.33
CA GLY A 34 16.75 -16.64 36.13
C GLY A 34 15.49 -17.13 35.40
N GLU A 35 14.37 -17.23 36.11
CA GLU A 35 13.08 -17.68 35.59
C GLU A 35 11.98 -16.77 36.13
N LEU A 36 11.02 -16.42 35.27
CA LEU A 36 9.76 -15.82 35.67
C LEU A 36 8.70 -16.92 35.75
N ILE A 37 7.98 -16.95 36.86
CA ILE A 37 7.02 -17.99 37.20
C ILE A 37 5.71 -17.35 37.67
N GLU A 38 4.60 -17.69 37.04
CA GLU A 38 3.25 -17.28 37.46
C GLU A 38 2.42 -18.53 37.84
N PRO A 39 1.84 -18.59 39.04
CA PRO A 39 0.97 -19.69 39.46
C PRO A 39 -0.39 -19.60 38.74
N LEU A 40 -0.85 -20.73 38.18
CA LEU A 40 -2.13 -20.83 37.46
C LEU A 40 -3.25 -21.49 38.29
N GLY A 41 -2.88 -22.23 39.33
CA GLY A 41 -3.82 -22.93 40.23
C GLY A 41 -3.66 -24.45 40.27
N GLY A 42 -4.55 -25.13 41.00
CA GLY A 42 -4.57 -26.60 41.12
C GLY A 42 -5.47 -27.28 40.09
N ASP A 43 -6.46 -26.58 39.53
CA ASP A 43 -7.39 -27.17 38.56
C ASP A 43 -6.86 -27.08 37.13
N ARG A 44 -6.61 -28.24 36.51
CA ARG A 44 -6.01 -28.32 35.17
C ARG A 44 -6.82 -27.57 34.10
N ARG A 45 -8.15 -27.67 34.14
CA ARG A 45 -9.04 -27.02 33.17
C ARG A 45 -8.97 -25.49 33.27
N VAL A 46 -8.92 -24.97 34.49
CA VAL A 46 -8.82 -23.53 34.76
C VAL A 46 -7.42 -23.05 34.37
N ALA A 47 -6.38 -23.77 34.77
CA ALA A 47 -5.00 -23.44 34.45
C ALA A 47 -4.73 -23.40 32.93
N LEU A 48 -5.31 -24.33 32.16
CA LEU A 48 -5.19 -24.31 30.69
C LEU A 48 -5.83 -23.05 30.06
N ARG A 49 -6.94 -22.55 30.61
CA ARG A 49 -7.59 -21.32 30.14
C ARG A 49 -6.78 -20.07 30.51
N LEU A 50 -6.16 -20.07 31.69
CA LEU A 50 -5.36 -18.93 32.19
C LEU A 50 -3.94 -18.89 31.62
N HIS A 51 -3.41 -20.04 31.19
CA HIS A 51 -2.06 -20.17 30.65
C HIS A 51 -1.66 -19.13 29.59
N PRO A 52 -2.43 -18.91 28.50
CA PRO A 52 -2.02 -17.95 27.48
C PRO A 52 -1.93 -16.52 28.03
N ALA A 53 -2.84 -16.14 28.93
CA ALA A 53 -2.81 -14.82 29.56
C ALA A 53 -1.58 -14.65 30.45
N ALA A 54 -1.24 -15.67 31.25
CA ALA A 54 -0.03 -15.65 32.08
C ALA A 54 1.25 -15.59 31.25
N VAL A 55 1.34 -16.39 30.17
CA VAL A 55 2.48 -16.35 29.25
C VAL A 55 2.64 -14.97 28.62
N ALA A 56 1.55 -14.31 28.23
CA ALA A 56 1.59 -12.97 27.67
C ALA A 56 2.14 -11.94 28.67
N LYS A 57 1.73 -11.99 29.95
CA LYS A 57 2.29 -11.13 31.00
C LYS A 57 3.79 -11.32 31.18
N LEU A 58 4.24 -12.57 31.28
CA LEU A 58 5.66 -12.88 31.43
C LEU A 58 6.48 -12.41 30.20
N GLN A 59 5.93 -12.54 28.99
CA GLN A 59 6.55 -12.02 27.77
C GLN A 59 6.60 -10.49 27.75
N GLN A 60 5.56 -9.83 28.24
CA GLN A 60 5.53 -8.37 28.36
C GLN A 60 6.61 -7.86 29.32
N GLU A 61 6.81 -8.52 30.47
CA GLU A 61 7.91 -8.18 31.39
C GLU A 61 9.28 -8.31 30.73
N ILE A 62 9.50 -9.37 29.95
CA ILE A 62 10.73 -9.54 29.17
C ILE A 62 10.86 -8.44 28.11
N ALA A 63 9.79 -8.09 27.39
CA ALA A 63 9.82 -7.05 26.38
C ALA A 63 10.15 -5.67 26.99
N LEU A 64 9.62 -5.35 28.17
CA LEU A 64 9.98 -4.13 28.90
C LEU A 64 11.45 -4.14 29.33
N ALA A 65 11.97 -5.30 29.79
CA ALA A 65 13.39 -5.45 30.10
C ALA A 65 14.27 -5.30 28.84
N GLU A 66 13.83 -5.81 27.68
CA GLU A 66 14.52 -5.62 26.40
C GLU A 66 14.55 -4.15 25.98
N GLN A 67 13.45 -3.42 26.15
CA GLN A 67 13.40 -1.98 25.89
C GLN A 67 14.38 -1.22 26.79
N LYS A 68 14.37 -1.49 28.10
CA LYS A 68 15.32 -0.89 29.06
C LYS A 68 16.77 -1.23 28.68
N ALA A 69 17.05 -2.47 28.29
CA ALA A 69 18.38 -2.91 27.86
C ALA A 69 18.85 -2.19 26.59
N ASN A 70 17.96 -2.01 25.62
CA ASN A 70 18.25 -1.29 24.38
C ASN A 70 18.45 0.22 24.62
N LEU A 71 17.79 0.81 25.62
CA LEU A 71 18.03 2.22 25.98
C LEU A 71 19.39 2.37 26.67
N ALA A 72 19.75 1.44 27.55
CA ALA A 72 21.03 1.47 28.28
C ALA A 72 22.22 1.16 27.36
N ASN A 73 22.06 0.18 26.47
CA ASN A 73 23.04 -0.23 25.47
C ASN A 73 22.34 -0.27 24.12
N PRO A 74 22.23 0.87 23.42
CA PRO A 74 21.66 0.87 22.08
C PRO A 74 22.42 -0.15 21.24
N PRO A 75 21.72 -1.16 20.68
CA PRO A 75 22.36 -2.03 19.72
C PRO A 75 22.94 -1.12 18.63
N PRO A 76 24.13 -1.43 18.07
CA PRO A 76 24.65 -0.67 16.95
C PRO A 76 23.52 -0.63 15.94
N LEU A 77 23.09 0.58 15.57
CA LEU A 77 22.03 0.78 14.59
C LEU A 77 22.41 -0.11 13.42
N LYS A 78 21.66 -1.20 13.20
CA LYS A 78 21.81 -1.99 11.99
C LYS A 78 21.51 -0.98 10.90
N SER A 79 22.56 -0.48 10.24
CA SER A 79 22.47 0.62 9.29
C SER A 79 21.28 0.32 8.40
N ALA A 80 20.26 1.17 8.52
CA ALA A 80 18.97 0.97 7.90
C ALA A 80 19.08 1.24 6.40
N SER A 81 19.83 0.39 5.70
CA SER A 81 19.81 0.19 4.27
C SER A 81 20.76 -0.94 3.93
N LEU A 82 20.23 -2.11 3.57
CA LEU A 82 20.95 -3.09 2.76
C LEU A 82 21.06 -2.63 1.29
N ARG A 83 20.51 -1.46 0.95
CA ARG A 83 20.56 -0.91 -0.40
C ARG A 83 21.86 -0.14 -0.55
N THR A 84 22.66 -0.59 -1.50
CA THR A 84 23.78 0.16 -2.05
C THR A 84 23.29 1.56 -2.43
N PRO A 85 24.02 2.64 -2.09
CA PRO A 85 23.67 3.97 -2.57
C PRO A 85 23.64 3.96 -4.10
N ILE A 86 22.66 4.67 -4.69
CA ILE A 86 22.57 4.79 -6.14
C ILE A 86 23.88 5.39 -6.68
N THR A 87 24.52 4.69 -7.61
CA THR A 87 25.75 5.20 -8.21
C THR A 87 25.41 6.21 -9.31
N THR A 88 26.37 7.04 -9.69
CA THR A 88 26.23 7.96 -10.84
C THR A 88 25.95 7.20 -12.14
N VAL A 89 26.46 5.98 -12.26
CA VAL A 89 26.22 5.09 -13.40
C VAL A 89 24.75 4.62 -13.44
N ASP A 90 24.19 4.25 -12.29
CA ASP A 90 22.79 3.84 -12.18
C ASP A 90 21.84 4.99 -12.53
N LEU A 91 22.18 6.19 -12.08
CA LEU A 91 21.44 7.41 -12.42
C LEU A 91 21.49 7.69 -13.94
N GLY A 92 22.67 7.58 -14.55
CA GLY A 92 22.84 7.74 -16.00
C GLY A 92 21.99 6.74 -16.81
N ARG A 93 21.95 5.47 -16.38
CA ARG A 93 21.12 4.45 -17.01
C ARG A 93 19.63 4.77 -16.90
N ALA A 94 19.15 5.16 -15.71
CA ALA A 94 17.75 5.50 -15.49
C ALA A 94 17.30 6.70 -16.33
N VAL A 95 18.15 7.74 -16.43
CA VAL A 95 17.88 8.92 -17.25
C VAL A 95 17.78 8.55 -18.72
N TRP A 96 18.71 7.73 -19.24
CA TRP A 96 18.71 7.30 -20.64
C TRP A 96 17.47 6.45 -20.99
N GLN A 97 17.10 5.51 -20.11
CA GLN A 97 15.89 4.70 -20.28
C GLN A 97 14.63 5.56 -20.34
N ARG A 98 14.52 6.56 -19.45
CA ARG A 98 13.38 7.48 -19.45
C ARG A 98 13.33 8.34 -20.71
N TYR A 99 14.48 8.86 -21.15
CA TYR A 99 14.57 9.68 -22.35
C TYR A 99 14.11 8.90 -23.60
N THR A 100 14.66 7.71 -23.80
CA THR A 100 14.33 6.85 -24.93
C THR A 100 12.86 6.40 -24.92
N ALA A 101 12.31 6.07 -23.76
CA ALA A 101 10.89 5.78 -23.63
C ALA A 101 10.00 6.99 -24.00
N THR A 102 10.42 8.20 -23.63
CA THR A 102 9.68 9.42 -23.96
C THR A 102 9.66 9.67 -25.48
N LEU A 103 10.77 9.43 -26.17
CA LEU A 103 10.82 9.51 -27.63
C LEU A 103 9.89 8.49 -28.29
N ALA A 104 9.92 7.24 -27.83
CA ALA A 104 9.05 6.19 -28.36
C ALA A 104 7.56 6.52 -28.18
N THR A 105 7.19 7.12 -27.05
CA THR A 105 5.82 7.59 -26.82
C THR A 105 5.45 8.76 -27.75
N ASP A 106 6.37 9.69 -28.00
CA ASP A 106 6.14 10.80 -28.94
C ASP A 106 5.91 10.27 -30.37
N ASP A 107 6.76 9.34 -30.82
CA ASP A 107 6.62 8.70 -32.13
C ASP A 107 5.28 7.95 -32.25
N ALA A 108 4.91 7.16 -31.25
CA ALA A 108 3.62 6.47 -31.20
C ALA A 108 2.43 7.44 -31.21
N THR A 109 2.56 8.60 -30.56
CA THR A 109 1.53 9.65 -30.57
C THR A 109 1.40 10.28 -31.95
N ARG A 110 2.53 10.51 -32.64
CA ARG A 110 2.55 11.04 -34.01
C ARG A 110 1.92 10.08 -35.01
N GLU A 111 2.16 8.78 -34.85
CA GLU A 111 1.54 7.73 -35.68
C GLU A 111 0.03 7.63 -35.47
N GLN A 112 -0.48 8.00 -34.29
CA GLN A 112 -1.92 7.99 -33.99
C GLN A 112 -2.67 9.21 -34.55
N PHE A 113 -1.99 10.31 -34.85
CA PHE A 113 -2.68 11.50 -35.36
C PHE A 113 -3.21 11.27 -36.77
N PRO A 114 -4.46 11.69 -37.05
CA PRO A 114 -5.03 11.58 -38.38
C PRO A 114 -4.21 12.39 -39.37
N SER A 115 -4.09 11.86 -40.58
CA SER A 115 -3.46 12.57 -41.68
C SER A 115 -4.28 13.80 -42.04
N LYS A 116 -3.64 14.80 -42.64
CA LYS A 116 -4.33 16.02 -43.10
C LYS A 116 -5.54 15.72 -43.99
N ALA A 117 -5.42 14.72 -44.87
CA ALA A 117 -6.51 14.33 -45.78
C ALA A 117 -7.73 13.78 -45.02
N GLU A 118 -7.52 13.01 -43.96
CA GLU A 118 -8.60 12.48 -43.11
C GLU A 118 -9.28 13.61 -42.32
N ILE A 119 -8.50 14.57 -41.82
CA ILE A 119 -9.02 15.77 -41.15
C ILE A 119 -9.91 16.57 -42.11
N ASP A 120 -9.43 16.81 -43.33
CA ASP A 120 -10.18 17.58 -44.35
C ASP A 120 -11.48 16.87 -44.75
N ALA A 121 -11.47 15.54 -44.82
CA ALA A 121 -12.66 14.73 -45.12
C ALA A 121 -13.71 14.81 -44.01
N GLU A 122 -13.30 14.64 -42.74
CA GLU A 122 -14.20 14.78 -41.58
C GLU A 122 -14.75 16.21 -41.45
N TYR A 123 -13.93 17.21 -41.75
CA TYR A 123 -14.35 18.60 -41.77
C TYR A 123 -15.45 18.86 -42.81
N ALA A 124 -15.33 18.29 -44.00
CA ALA A 124 -16.35 18.38 -45.04
C ALA A 124 -17.68 17.71 -44.64
N ILE A 125 -17.62 16.53 -44.00
CA ILE A 125 -18.79 15.82 -43.47
C ILE A 125 -19.49 16.69 -42.41
N THR A 126 -18.72 17.25 -41.48
CA THR A 126 -19.23 18.10 -40.39
C THR A 126 -19.93 19.34 -40.94
N LEU A 127 -19.33 20.04 -41.92
CA LEU A 127 -19.94 21.20 -42.57
C LEU A 127 -21.27 20.85 -43.25
N HIS A 128 -21.33 19.71 -43.94
CA HIS A 128 -22.56 19.24 -44.57
C HIS A 128 -23.66 18.97 -43.52
N GLN A 129 -23.32 18.32 -42.41
CA GLN A 129 -24.27 18.06 -41.32
C GLN A 129 -24.80 19.36 -40.70
N VAL A 130 -23.94 20.34 -40.40
CA VAL A 130 -24.34 21.64 -39.83
C VAL A 130 -25.27 22.39 -40.80
N SER A 131 -24.95 22.39 -42.10
CA SER A 131 -25.80 23.04 -43.11
C SER A 131 -27.17 22.38 -43.28
N SER A 132 -27.26 21.06 -43.07
CA SER A 132 -28.49 20.28 -43.17
C SER A 132 -29.35 20.39 -41.90
N SER A 133 -28.73 20.46 -40.72
CA SER A 133 -29.42 20.62 -39.44
C SER A 133 -29.86 22.06 -39.16
N GLY A 134 -29.17 23.07 -39.73
CA GLY A 134 -29.66 24.46 -39.77
C GLY A 134 -30.98 24.64 -40.54
N ARG A 135 -31.28 23.76 -41.50
CA ARG A 135 -32.57 23.71 -42.21
C ARG A 135 -33.71 23.14 -41.35
N ASN A 136 -33.41 22.23 -40.42
CA ASN A 136 -34.42 21.58 -39.57
C ASN A 136 -34.72 22.34 -38.25
N ARG A 137 -33.90 23.34 -37.87
CA ARG A 137 -34.12 24.16 -36.67
C ARG A 137 -35.10 25.33 -36.87
N ALA A 138 -35.55 25.58 -38.11
CA ALA A 138 -36.57 26.59 -38.42
C ALA A 138 -38.00 26.18 -38.03
N GLY A 139 -38.22 24.96 -37.52
CA GLY A 139 -39.55 24.42 -37.18
C GLY A 139 -39.89 24.29 -35.70
N ARG A 140 -39.01 24.67 -34.77
CA ARG A 140 -39.28 24.57 -33.32
C ARG A 140 -38.90 25.86 -32.61
N ALA A 141 -39.74 26.88 -32.81
CA ALA A 141 -39.83 28.03 -31.92
C ALA A 141 -40.44 27.57 -30.57
N GLY A 142 -39.61 26.92 -29.77
CA GLY A 142 -39.84 26.74 -28.35
C GLY A 142 -39.07 27.83 -27.62
N PHE A 143 -39.78 28.88 -27.24
CA PHE A 143 -39.36 29.94 -26.33
C PHE A 143 -38.63 29.35 -25.10
N ILE A 144 -37.34 29.64 -24.97
CA ILE A 144 -36.64 29.59 -23.69
C ILE A 144 -35.96 30.96 -23.57
N SER A 145 -36.47 31.74 -22.63
CA SER A 145 -36.01 33.07 -22.25
C SER A 145 -34.51 33.07 -21.94
N GLU A 146 -33.86 34.16 -22.34
CA GLU A 146 -32.51 34.55 -21.93
C GLU A 146 -32.37 34.48 -20.41
N GLY A 147 -31.58 33.52 -19.94
CA GLY A 147 -31.28 33.38 -18.53
C GLY A 147 -30.24 32.29 -18.31
N SER A 148 -29.00 32.71 -18.10
CA SER A 148 -27.94 31.94 -17.44
C SER A 148 -27.52 30.64 -18.12
N LEU A 149 -26.42 30.68 -18.88
CA LEU A 149 -25.64 29.46 -19.14
C LEU A 149 -24.20 29.67 -18.75
N ASP A 150 -23.92 29.05 -17.60
CA ASP A 150 -22.66 28.87 -16.95
C ASP A 150 -21.62 28.16 -17.83
N ASN A 151 -20.37 28.52 -17.54
CA ASN A 151 -19.12 28.09 -18.13
C ASN A 151 -18.77 26.60 -17.85
N GLN A 152 -19.73 25.68 -17.92
CA GLN A 152 -19.55 24.26 -17.51
C GLN A 152 -19.72 23.24 -18.65
N ALA A 153 -20.16 23.63 -19.84
CA ALA A 153 -20.35 22.69 -20.96
C ALA A 153 -19.08 22.43 -21.78
N LEU A 154 -18.03 23.25 -21.64
CA LEU A 154 -16.78 23.10 -22.38
C LEU A 154 -15.78 22.12 -21.75
N THR A 155 -15.99 21.71 -20.50
CA THR A 155 -15.15 20.71 -19.82
C THR A 155 -15.61 19.27 -20.05
N LEU A 156 -16.88 19.01 -20.37
CA LEU A 156 -17.42 17.64 -20.47
C LEU A 156 -17.26 16.97 -21.84
N LEU A 157 -16.92 17.72 -22.90
CA LEU A 157 -16.68 17.14 -24.24
C LEU A 157 -15.22 16.71 -24.46
N CYS A 158 -14.28 17.21 -23.65
CA CYS A 158 -12.88 16.76 -23.71
C CYS A 158 -12.68 15.40 -23.00
N ASP A 159 -13.46 15.10 -21.97
CA ASP A 159 -13.27 13.88 -21.16
C ASP A 159 -13.86 12.61 -21.79
N CYS A 160 -14.86 12.73 -22.69
CA CYS A 160 -15.54 11.56 -23.24
C CYS A 160 -14.78 10.89 -24.40
N VAL A 161 -13.99 11.64 -25.17
CA VAL A 161 -13.23 11.08 -26.32
C VAL A 161 -11.93 10.40 -25.87
N MET A 162 -11.39 10.71 -24.69
CA MET A 162 -10.15 10.09 -24.19
C MET A 162 -10.35 8.78 -23.40
N GLN A 163 -11.59 8.37 -23.09
CA GLN A 163 -11.85 7.27 -22.15
C GLN A 163 -12.22 5.90 -22.76
N THR A 164 -12.27 5.74 -24.09
CA THR A 164 -12.73 4.46 -24.69
C THR A 164 -11.65 3.54 -25.27
N LYS A 165 -10.35 3.81 -25.06
CA LYS A 165 -9.26 2.90 -25.50
C LYS A 165 -8.08 2.77 -24.53
N VAL A 166 -8.36 2.53 -23.24
CA VAL A 166 -7.36 1.95 -22.34
C VAL A 166 -7.93 0.66 -21.77
N ALA A 167 -7.44 -0.47 -22.29
CA ALA A 167 -7.67 -1.76 -21.66
C ALA A 167 -6.99 -1.76 -20.28
N PRO A 168 -7.68 -2.14 -19.18
CA PRO A 168 -7.03 -2.31 -17.89
C PRO A 168 -6.33 -3.67 -17.90
N GLY A 169 -5.03 -3.67 -18.18
CA GLY A 169 -4.18 -4.84 -18.08
C GLY A 169 -2.73 -4.41 -18.02
N ASP A 170 -1.97 -5.00 -17.09
CA ASP A 170 -0.50 -4.94 -16.97
C ASP A 170 0.09 -3.76 -16.17
N PHE A 171 -0.31 -3.64 -14.91
CA PHE A 171 0.53 -3.06 -13.84
C PHE A 171 1.00 -4.12 -12.82
N ALA A 172 1.21 -5.36 -13.28
CA ALA A 172 1.69 -6.45 -12.43
C ALA A 172 2.83 -7.23 -13.10
N ALA A 173 3.97 -6.57 -13.36
CA ALA A 173 5.29 -7.21 -13.47
C ALA A 173 6.40 -6.16 -13.66
N ALA A 174 6.85 -5.52 -12.57
CA ALA A 174 8.25 -5.12 -12.37
C ALA A 174 8.40 -4.39 -11.03
N LEU A 175 9.23 -4.98 -10.16
CA LEU A 175 9.70 -4.53 -8.83
C LEU A 175 8.82 -4.91 -7.63
#